data_AF-A0A1I4DGW1-F1
#
_entry.id   AF-A0A1I4DGW1-F1
#
_cell.length_a   1.000
_cell.length_b   1.000
_cell.length_c   1.000
_cell.angle_alpha   90.00
_cell.angle_beta   90.00
_cell.angle_gamma   90.00
#
_symmetry.space_group_name_H-M   'P 1'
#
loop_
_entity.id
_entity.type
_entity.pdbx_description
1 polymer ?
#
loop_
_entity_poly.entity_id
_entity_poly.type
_entity_poly.pdbx_seq_one_letter_code
_entity_poly.pdbx_strand_id
1 'polypeptide(L)'
;MTVEYAPRGLVGVLTPQANTTVEPEFAMLWPAGIAMLNARLTSPKDTIIARLLDYLRDLPGAAASFANAPIDAIAFACTGASYYAGVAEEDALVARMEDRLGIPVITAATAVRDAFHAVGAERIGLVSPYPDDLTDAATGYWRARGFDVVDVSRGAMADGSFHPIYAMNAEGAAAALAALPAGRAQAVAMLGTGMPTLGAILGKPFVGEAPVTSCMHALAWRCVRAMTKQPADAASLLDWVRGEDWGKRYRERLGA
;
A
#
# COMPACT_ATOMS: atom_id res chain seq x y z
N MET A 1 14.07 10.21 -18.99
CA MET A 1 14.19 11.68 -19.08
C MET A 1 13.93 12.20 -17.70
N THR A 2 14.84 12.97 -17.09
CA THR A 2 14.62 13.53 -15.76
C THR A 2 13.82 14.83 -15.87
N VAL A 3 12.79 14.99 -15.04
CA VAL A 3 12.03 16.26 -14.93
C VAL A 3 12.54 17.08 -13.75
N GLU A 4 12.51 18.41 -13.86
CA GLU A 4 13.14 19.34 -12.90
C GLU A 4 12.71 19.10 -11.43
N TYR A 5 11.42 18.82 -11.22
CA TYR A 5 10.85 18.59 -9.88
C TYR A 5 10.84 17.12 -9.43
N ALA A 6 11.34 16.21 -10.28
CA ALA A 6 11.47 14.79 -9.96
C ALA A 6 12.76 14.19 -10.57
N PRO A 7 13.95 14.77 -10.27
CA PRO A 7 15.20 14.38 -10.90
C PRO A 7 15.65 12.94 -10.58
N ARG A 8 15.03 12.31 -9.57
CA ARG A 8 15.29 10.92 -9.15
C ARG A 8 14.14 9.96 -9.49
N GLY A 9 13.09 10.46 -10.15
CA GLY A 9 12.07 9.65 -10.79
C GLY A 9 10.64 10.11 -10.52
N LEU A 10 9.76 9.77 -11.45
CA LEU A 10 8.35 10.17 -11.46
C LEU A 10 7.44 8.93 -11.43
N VAL A 11 6.60 8.80 -10.41
CA VAL A 11 5.68 7.67 -10.24
C VAL A 11 4.31 7.99 -10.81
N GLY A 12 3.75 7.13 -11.66
CA GLY A 12 2.32 7.15 -12.01
C GLY A 12 1.50 6.45 -10.93
N VAL A 13 0.68 7.18 -10.18
CA VAL A 13 -0.13 6.65 -9.08
C VAL A 13 -1.58 6.50 -9.52
N LEU A 14 -2.11 5.29 -9.37
CA LEU A 14 -3.51 4.96 -9.66
C LEU A 14 -4.28 4.83 -8.35
N THR A 15 -5.15 5.82 -8.09
CA THR A 15 -5.86 5.97 -6.80
C THR A 15 -7.36 5.70 -6.95
N PRO A 16 -8.00 4.88 -6.08
CA PRO A 16 -9.45 4.69 -6.09
C PRO A 16 -10.24 6.01 -6.03
N GLN A 17 -11.37 6.08 -6.73
CA GLN A 17 -12.13 7.32 -6.98
C GLN A 17 -12.51 8.15 -5.74
N ALA A 18 -12.73 7.51 -4.59
CA ALA A 18 -13.14 8.17 -3.34
C ALA A 18 -12.05 8.14 -2.26
N ASN A 19 -10.85 7.65 -2.57
CA ASN A 19 -9.75 7.59 -1.62
C ASN A 19 -9.14 8.99 -1.42
N THR A 20 -9.00 9.39 -0.16
CA THR A 20 -8.46 10.69 0.25
C THR A 20 -7.12 10.59 0.98
N THR A 21 -6.57 9.39 1.13
CA THR A 21 -5.39 9.09 1.96
C THR A 21 -4.15 8.83 1.12
N VAL A 22 -4.31 8.22 -0.06
CA VAL A 22 -3.18 7.85 -0.93
C VAL A 22 -2.31 9.06 -1.23
N GLU A 23 -2.89 10.14 -1.75
CA GLU A 23 -2.09 11.29 -2.18
C GLU A 23 -1.41 12.01 -1.01
N PRO A 24 -2.10 12.29 0.12
CA PRO A 24 -1.43 12.87 1.30
C PRO A 24 -0.31 12.00 1.88
N GLU A 25 -0.51 10.67 2.01
CA GLU A 25 0.55 9.80 2.54
C GLU A 25 1.75 9.73 1.60
N PHE A 26 1.52 9.59 0.31
CA PHE A 26 2.58 9.60 -0.69
C PHE A 26 3.36 10.92 -0.73
N ALA A 27 2.70 12.06 -0.58
CA ALA A 27 3.38 13.36 -0.49
C ALA A 27 4.39 13.43 0.67
N MET A 28 4.18 12.65 1.74
CA MET A 28 5.12 12.56 2.87
C MET A 28 6.15 11.43 2.70
N LEU A 29 5.76 10.31 2.09
CA LEU A 29 6.62 9.14 1.90
C LEU A 29 7.71 9.36 0.85
N TRP A 30 7.44 10.13 -0.22
CA TRP A 30 8.41 10.31 -1.30
C TRP A 30 9.73 10.94 -0.82
N PRO A 31 10.89 10.30 -1.06
CA PRO A 31 12.18 10.93 -0.83
C PRO A 31 12.37 12.17 -1.70
N ALA A 32 13.27 13.07 -1.27
CA ALA A 32 13.63 14.24 -2.05
C ALA A 32 14.04 13.87 -3.49
N GLY A 33 13.48 14.59 -4.46
CA GLY A 33 13.73 14.37 -5.89
C GLY A 33 12.85 13.30 -6.55
N ILE A 34 11.93 12.67 -5.82
CA ILE A 34 10.89 11.79 -6.36
C ILE A 34 9.54 12.50 -6.25
N ALA A 35 8.73 12.40 -7.31
CA ALA A 35 7.38 12.97 -7.33
C ALA A 35 6.38 11.97 -7.94
N MET A 36 5.10 12.35 -7.97
CA MET A 36 4.04 11.55 -8.57
C MET A 36 3.14 12.34 -9.51
N LEU A 37 2.59 11.65 -10.51
CA LEU A 37 1.38 12.03 -11.23
C LEU A 37 0.26 11.10 -10.79
N ASN A 38 -0.92 11.63 -10.50
CA ASN A 38 -2.04 10.83 -10.02
C ASN A 38 -3.13 10.72 -11.09
N ALA A 39 -3.69 9.54 -11.23
CA ALA A 39 -4.91 9.28 -11.99
C ALA A 39 -5.91 8.51 -11.13
N ARG A 40 -7.20 8.75 -11.35
CA ARG A 40 -8.27 8.09 -10.59
C ARG A 40 -8.67 6.79 -11.26
N LEU A 41 -8.69 5.71 -10.48
CA LEU A 41 -9.39 4.48 -10.80
C LEU A 41 -10.88 4.75 -10.55
N THR A 42 -11.63 4.98 -11.63
CA THR A 42 -13.07 5.23 -11.58
C THR A 42 -13.82 4.01 -12.08
N SER A 43 -14.97 3.73 -11.49
CA SER A 43 -15.82 2.60 -11.84
C SER A 43 -17.29 2.99 -11.65
N PRO A 44 -18.15 2.76 -12.65
CA PRO A 44 -19.58 3.02 -12.55
C PRO A 44 -20.34 1.89 -11.83
N LYS A 45 -19.66 0.83 -11.37
CA LYS A 45 -20.34 -0.32 -10.75
C LYS A 45 -20.92 0.06 -9.38
N ASP A 46 -22.08 -0.52 -9.05
CA ASP A 46 -22.80 -0.16 -7.82
C ASP A 46 -22.23 -0.83 -6.56
N THR A 47 -21.67 -2.03 -6.69
CA THR A 47 -21.14 -2.79 -5.54
C THR A 47 -19.65 -2.53 -5.34
N ILE A 48 -19.20 -2.59 -4.08
CA ILE A 48 -17.78 -2.42 -3.76
C ILE A 48 -16.90 -3.47 -4.45
N ILE A 49 -17.31 -4.75 -4.42
CA ILE A 49 -16.55 -5.86 -5.03
C ILE A 49 -16.45 -5.66 -6.54
N ALA A 50 -17.55 -5.33 -7.21
CA ALA A 50 -17.53 -5.10 -8.66
C ALA A 50 -16.62 -3.92 -9.02
N ARG A 51 -16.66 -2.81 -8.26
CA ARG A 51 -15.75 -1.68 -8.47
C ARG A 51 -14.29 -2.05 -8.28
N LEU A 52 -13.96 -2.80 -7.23
CA LEU A 52 -12.59 -3.24 -6.96
C LEU A 52 -12.03 -4.09 -8.10
N LEU A 53 -12.81 -5.05 -8.60
CA LEU A 53 -12.41 -5.86 -9.76
C LEU A 53 -12.30 -5.04 -11.05
N ASP A 54 -13.21 -4.08 -11.25
CA ASP A 54 -13.20 -3.17 -12.40
C ASP A 54 -11.93 -2.31 -12.41
N TYR A 55 -11.52 -1.76 -11.25
CA TYR A 55 -10.28 -0.99 -11.14
C TYR A 55 -9.04 -1.78 -11.57
N LEU A 56 -8.93 -3.04 -11.14
CA LEU A 56 -7.79 -3.87 -11.53
C LEU A 56 -7.85 -4.20 -13.01
N ARG A 57 -9.02 -4.61 -13.52
CA ARG A 57 -9.16 -5.01 -14.93
C ARG A 57 -8.99 -3.84 -15.90
N ASP A 58 -9.32 -2.62 -15.48
CA ASP A 58 -9.08 -1.38 -16.23
C ASP A 58 -7.73 -0.72 -15.92
N LEU A 59 -6.80 -1.40 -15.23
CA LEU A 59 -5.43 -0.90 -15.05
C LEU A 59 -4.79 -0.45 -16.38
N PRO A 60 -4.94 -1.14 -17.54
CA PRO A 60 -4.44 -0.64 -18.82
C PRO A 60 -5.04 0.72 -19.24
N GLY A 61 -6.34 0.91 -19.04
CA GLY A 61 -7.03 2.16 -19.38
C GLY A 61 -6.63 3.30 -18.44
N ALA A 62 -6.58 3.01 -17.14
CA ALA A 62 -6.12 3.96 -16.14
C ALA A 62 -4.66 4.38 -16.36
N ALA A 63 -3.77 3.44 -16.69
CA ALA A 63 -2.37 3.72 -17.02
C ALA A 63 -2.24 4.58 -18.28
N ALA A 64 -3.10 4.40 -19.28
CA ALA A 64 -3.11 5.21 -20.50
C ALA A 64 -3.41 6.69 -20.24
N SER A 65 -4.04 7.04 -19.12
CA SER A 65 -4.31 8.45 -18.76
C SER A 65 -3.04 9.27 -18.48
N PHE A 66 -1.91 8.62 -18.19
CA PHE A 66 -0.61 9.31 -18.10
C PHE A 66 -0.02 9.68 -19.46
N ALA A 67 -0.60 9.21 -20.56
CA ALA A 67 -0.20 9.52 -21.93
C ALA A 67 1.31 9.33 -22.16
N ASN A 68 2.01 10.38 -22.57
CA ASN A 68 3.45 10.37 -22.84
C ASN A 68 4.29 10.94 -21.66
N ALA A 69 3.71 11.05 -20.46
CA ALA A 69 4.47 11.46 -19.29
C ALA A 69 5.62 10.45 -19.04
N PRO A 70 6.84 10.92 -18.73
CA PRO A 70 8.00 10.06 -18.54
C PRO A 70 7.97 9.42 -17.14
N ILE A 71 6.95 8.62 -16.84
CA ILE A 71 6.84 7.90 -15.57
C ILE A 71 7.81 6.72 -15.55
N ASP A 72 8.46 6.50 -14.41
CA ASP A 72 9.48 5.45 -14.22
C ASP A 72 8.92 4.18 -13.57
N ALA A 73 7.72 4.26 -12.96
CA ALA A 73 6.97 3.14 -12.42
C ALA A 73 5.48 3.47 -12.29
N ILE A 74 4.63 2.43 -12.25
CA ILE A 74 3.22 2.54 -11.86
C ILE A 74 3.02 2.00 -10.45
N ALA A 75 2.29 2.76 -9.64
CA ALA A 75 1.82 2.38 -8.31
C ALA A 75 0.30 2.22 -8.33
N PHE A 76 -0.19 0.98 -8.27
CA PHE A 76 -1.62 0.67 -8.16
C PHE A 76 -2.03 0.65 -6.68
N ALA A 77 -2.60 1.77 -6.20
CA ALA A 77 -2.88 2.02 -4.78
C ALA A 77 -4.24 1.46 -4.34
N CYS A 78 -4.49 0.19 -4.63
CA CYS A 78 -5.69 -0.53 -4.18
C CYS A 78 -5.35 -1.99 -3.86
N THR A 79 -5.55 -2.42 -2.61
CA THR A 79 -5.33 -3.81 -2.19
C THR A 79 -6.58 -4.68 -2.28
N GLY A 80 -7.77 -4.09 -2.05
CA GLY A 80 -9.03 -4.84 -2.07
C GLY A 80 -9.30 -5.52 -3.41
N ALA A 81 -8.83 -4.91 -4.51
CA ALA A 81 -8.92 -5.51 -5.83
C ALA A 81 -8.13 -6.82 -5.96
N SER A 82 -6.91 -6.86 -5.39
CA SER A 82 -6.06 -8.05 -5.37
C SER A 82 -6.70 -9.20 -4.59
N TYR A 83 -7.38 -8.90 -3.47
CA TYR A 83 -8.00 -9.93 -2.65
C TYR A 83 -9.11 -10.68 -3.39
N TYR A 84 -9.94 -9.95 -4.14
CA TYR A 84 -11.05 -10.54 -4.89
C TYR A 84 -10.66 -11.13 -6.24
N ALA A 85 -9.67 -10.53 -6.92
CA ALA A 85 -9.16 -11.09 -8.17
C ALA A 85 -8.30 -12.35 -7.93
N GLY A 86 -7.60 -12.38 -6.79
CA GLY A 86 -6.69 -13.46 -6.43
C GLY A 86 -5.30 -13.31 -7.05
N VAL A 87 -4.37 -14.09 -6.51
CA VAL A 87 -2.93 -14.05 -6.82
C VAL A 87 -2.64 -14.23 -8.31
N ALA A 88 -3.27 -15.22 -8.94
CA ALA A 88 -2.99 -15.57 -10.34
C ALA A 88 -3.44 -14.47 -11.32
N GLU A 89 -4.62 -13.87 -11.12
CA GLU A 89 -5.11 -12.79 -11.98
C GLU A 89 -4.25 -11.53 -11.81
N GLU A 90 -3.92 -11.16 -10.57
CA GLU A 90 -3.06 -10.01 -10.27
C GLU A 90 -1.67 -10.16 -10.92
N ASP A 91 -0.97 -11.27 -10.68
CA ASP A 91 0.38 -11.48 -11.20
C ASP A 91 0.40 -11.50 -12.73
N ALA A 92 -0.59 -12.16 -13.35
CA ALA A 92 -0.70 -12.23 -14.81
C ALA A 92 -0.97 -10.84 -15.41
N LEU A 93 -1.79 -10.00 -14.77
CA LEU A 93 -2.05 -8.65 -15.25
C LEU A 93 -0.82 -7.75 -15.08
N VAL A 94 -0.16 -7.78 -13.92
CA VAL A 94 1.07 -7.02 -13.67
C VAL A 94 2.12 -7.36 -14.72
N ALA A 95 2.40 -8.65 -14.93
CA ALA A 95 3.40 -9.09 -15.91
C ALA A 95 3.10 -8.58 -17.33
N ARG A 96 1.84 -8.66 -17.78
CA ARG A 96 1.44 -8.12 -19.10
C ARG A 96 1.63 -6.61 -19.20
N MET A 97 1.39 -5.88 -18.11
CA MET A 97 1.51 -4.42 -18.08
C MET A 97 2.98 -3.99 -18.06
N GLU A 98 3.83 -4.69 -17.31
CA GLU A 98 5.29 -4.46 -17.33
C GLU A 98 5.89 -4.73 -18.71
N ASP A 99 5.51 -5.84 -19.35
CA ASP A 99 5.94 -6.15 -20.72
C ASP A 99 5.52 -5.06 -21.73
N ARG A 100 4.28 -4.59 -21.62
CA ARG A 100 3.74 -3.55 -22.51
C ARG A 100 4.39 -2.17 -22.29
N LEU A 101 4.64 -1.78 -21.04
CA LEU A 101 5.09 -0.43 -20.71
C LEU A 101 6.61 -0.31 -20.61
N GLY A 102 7.33 -1.42 -20.41
CA GLY A 102 8.77 -1.42 -20.20
C GLY A 102 9.22 -0.78 -18.87
N ILE A 103 8.30 -0.57 -17.94
CA ILE A 103 8.54 -0.02 -16.60
C ILE A 103 7.89 -0.91 -15.53
N PRO A 104 8.37 -0.88 -14.27
CA PRO A 104 7.77 -1.62 -13.18
C PRO A 104 6.31 -1.23 -12.92
N VAL A 105 5.47 -2.21 -12.65
CA VAL A 105 4.06 -2.03 -12.26
C VAL A 105 3.86 -2.73 -10.93
N ILE A 106 3.57 -1.96 -9.89
CA ILE A 106 3.56 -2.44 -8.51
C ILE A 106 2.17 -2.22 -7.94
N THR A 107 1.54 -3.30 -7.47
CA THR A 107 0.29 -3.20 -6.71
C THR A 107 0.58 -3.04 -5.24
N ALA A 108 -0.32 -2.40 -4.51
CA ALA A 108 -0.20 -2.29 -3.06
C ALA A 108 -0.07 -3.67 -2.37
N ALA A 109 -0.71 -4.71 -2.91
CA ALA A 109 -0.64 -6.06 -2.34
C ALA A 109 0.71 -6.74 -2.65
N THR A 110 1.21 -6.65 -3.88
CA THR A 110 2.55 -7.17 -4.23
C THR A 110 3.67 -6.43 -3.50
N ALA A 111 3.51 -5.13 -3.25
CA ALA A 111 4.47 -4.37 -2.44
C ALA A 111 4.54 -4.85 -0.99
N VAL A 112 3.39 -5.14 -0.36
CA VAL A 112 3.35 -5.70 1.01
C VAL A 112 3.92 -7.12 1.03
N ARG A 113 3.62 -7.97 0.03
CA ARG A 113 4.28 -9.27 -0.14
C ARG A 113 5.80 -9.12 -0.18
N ASP A 114 6.30 -8.20 -1.00
CA ASP A 114 7.74 -7.96 -1.15
C ASP A 114 8.36 -7.46 0.16
N ALA A 115 7.63 -6.64 0.93
CA ALA A 115 8.07 -6.19 2.25
C ALA A 115 8.18 -7.38 3.24
N PHE A 116 7.21 -8.30 3.25
CA PHE A 116 7.30 -9.51 4.07
C PHE A 116 8.46 -10.42 3.67
N HIS A 117 8.65 -10.64 2.36
CA HIS A 117 9.78 -11.42 1.86
C HIS A 117 11.13 -10.78 2.20
N ALA A 118 11.24 -9.45 2.12
CA ALA A 118 12.48 -8.74 2.42
C ALA A 118 12.99 -9.02 3.85
N VAL A 119 12.08 -9.25 4.81
CA VAL A 119 12.43 -9.58 6.21
C VAL A 119 12.30 -11.07 6.53
N GLY A 120 12.05 -11.92 5.53
CA GLY A 120 11.92 -13.37 5.72
C GLY A 120 10.73 -13.77 6.60
N ALA A 121 9.64 -12.99 6.59
CA ALA A 121 8.46 -13.30 7.37
C ALA A 121 7.64 -14.42 6.72
N GLU A 122 7.33 -15.46 7.50
CA GLU A 122 6.38 -16.51 7.16
C GLU A 122 5.08 -16.35 7.93
N ARG A 123 5.19 -15.95 9.21
CA ARG A 123 4.05 -15.62 10.08
C ARG A 123 3.81 -14.12 10.11
N ILE A 124 2.60 -13.69 9.77
CA ILE A 124 2.27 -12.26 9.66
C ILE A 124 1.08 -11.88 10.54
N GLY A 125 1.11 -10.64 11.02
CA GLY A 125 -0.02 -9.99 11.69
C GLY A 125 -0.68 -8.97 10.75
N LEU A 126 -1.99 -8.84 10.81
CA LEU A 126 -2.75 -7.91 9.98
C LEU A 126 -3.54 -6.92 10.85
N VAL A 127 -3.54 -5.65 10.46
CA VAL A 127 -4.53 -4.66 10.95
C VAL A 127 -5.51 -4.39 9.81
N SER A 128 -6.77 -4.77 10.01
CA SER A 128 -7.83 -4.64 9.00
C SER A 128 -8.81 -3.53 9.39
N PRO A 129 -9.08 -2.56 8.49
CA PRO A 129 -10.15 -1.58 8.68
C PRO A 129 -11.48 -2.02 8.06
N TYR A 130 -11.56 -3.25 7.57
CA TYR A 130 -12.69 -3.69 6.75
C TYR A 130 -13.78 -4.40 7.57
N PRO A 131 -14.98 -4.53 6.99
CA PRO A 131 -15.95 -5.52 7.45
C PRO A 131 -15.38 -6.96 7.33
N ASP A 132 -16.08 -7.91 7.95
CA ASP A 132 -15.60 -9.29 8.09
C ASP A 132 -15.38 -9.98 6.73
N ASP A 133 -16.30 -9.81 5.78
CA ASP A 133 -16.21 -10.43 4.45
C ASP A 133 -14.92 -10.04 3.70
N LEU A 134 -14.57 -8.76 3.72
CA LEU A 134 -13.37 -8.24 3.08
C LEU A 134 -12.10 -8.56 3.91
N THR A 135 -12.22 -8.65 5.23
CA THR A 135 -11.12 -9.14 6.10
C THR A 135 -10.81 -10.62 5.83
N ASP A 136 -11.83 -11.44 5.60
CA ASP A 136 -11.68 -12.85 5.28
C ASP A 136 -11.08 -13.03 3.89
N ALA A 137 -11.54 -12.25 2.90
CA ALA A 137 -10.94 -12.23 1.57
C ALA A 137 -9.45 -11.83 1.61
N ALA A 138 -9.10 -10.79 2.39
CA ALA A 138 -7.71 -10.39 2.60
C ALA A 138 -6.88 -11.52 3.21
N THR A 139 -7.40 -12.16 4.26
CA THR A 139 -6.73 -13.29 4.92
C THR A 139 -6.52 -14.46 3.95
N GLY A 140 -7.52 -14.78 3.13
CA GLY A 140 -7.43 -15.81 2.09
C GLY A 140 -6.35 -15.50 1.06
N TYR A 141 -6.25 -14.25 0.61
CA TYR A 141 -5.20 -13.80 -0.32
C TYR A 141 -3.80 -13.98 0.27
N TRP A 142 -3.56 -13.56 1.51
CA TRP A 142 -2.23 -13.70 2.14
C TRP A 142 -1.84 -15.17 2.36
N ARG A 143 -2.80 -16.02 2.72
CA ARG A 143 -2.59 -17.48 2.77
C ARG A 143 -2.26 -18.05 1.41
N ALA A 144 -2.95 -17.63 0.35
CA ALA A 144 -2.65 -18.03 -1.03
C ALA A 144 -1.27 -17.53 -1.52
N ARG A 145 -0.76 -16.44 -0.93
CA ARG A 145 0.63 -15.97 -1.12
C ARG A 145 1.66 -16.77 -0.31
N GLY A 146 1.25 -17.71 0.53
CA GLY A 146 2.15 -18.58 1.30
C GLY A 146 2.43 -18.12 2.73
N PHE A 147 1.74 -17.09 3.24
CA PHE A 147 1.93 -16.61 4.60
C PHE A 147 0.97 -17.27 5.59
N ASP A 148 1.43 -17.50 6.81
CA ASP A 148 0.61 -17.88 7.96
C ASP A 148 0.11 -16.62 8.67
N VAL A 149 -1.20 -16.34 8.57
CA VAL A 149 -1.84 -15.19 9.23
C VAL A 149 -2.16 -15.57 10.67
N VAL A 150 -1.27 -15.20 11.60
CA VAL A 150 -1.33 -15.62 13.01
C VAL A 150 -2.21 -14.73 13.88
N ASP A 151 -2.38 -13.47 13.49
CA ASP A 151 -3.18 -12.48 14.20
C ASP A 151 -3.84 -11.49 13.22
N VAL A 152 -5.09 -11.15 13.49
CA VAL A 152 -5.84 -10.12 12.76
C VAL A 152 -6.52 -9.20 13.76
N SER A 153 -6.03 -7.97 13.84
CA SER A 153 -6.68 -6.90 14.59
C SER A 153 -7.66 -6.18 13.69
N ARG A 154 -8.93 -6.10 14.12
CA ARG A 154 -9.99 -5.36 13.44
C ARG A 154 -10.17 -4.05 14.20
N GLY A 155 -10.00 -2.90 13.54
CA GLY A 155 -10.28 -1.63 14.21
C GLY A 155 -11.77 -1.30 14.22
N ALA A 156 -12.22 -0.54 15.21
CA ALA A 156 -13.61 -0.09 15.29
C ALA A 156 -13.91 0.83 14.10
N MET A 157 -14.97 0.52 13.34
CA MET A 157 -15.47 1.42 12.31
C MET A 157 -16.15 2.62 12.98
N ALA A 158 -15.81 3.84 12.57
CA ALA A 158 -16.55 5.02 13.01
C ALA A 158 -17.97 4.96 12.43
N ASP A 159 -18.97 5.01 13.31
CA ASP A 159 -20.38 5.05 12.93
C ASP A 159 -20.69 6.28 12.05
N GLY A 160 -21.54 6.12 11.04
CA GLY A 160 -21.98 7.22 10.16
C GLY A 160 -21.02 7.70 9.06
N SER A 161 -19.97 6.94 8.72
CA SER A 161 -19.00 7.32 7.67
C SER A 161 -19.55 7.17 6.24
N PHE A 162 -19.22 8.15 5.37
CA PHE A 162 -19.66 8.23 3.97
C PHE A 162 -19.18 7.06 3.08
N HIS A 163 -18.14 6.33 3.54
CA HIS A 163 -17.63 5.13 2.87
C HIS A 163 -16.99 4.20 3.91
N PRO A 164 -17.55 3.00 4.18
CA PRO A 164 -17.12 2.15 5.29
C PRO A 164 -15.61 1.83 5.29
N ILE A 165 -15.01 1.59 4.12
CA ILE A 165 -13.58 1.21 4.04
C ILE A 165 -12.59 2.38 4.26
N TYR A 166 -13.09 3.62 4.36
CA TYR A 166 -12.32 4.83 4.66
C TYR A 166 -12.67 5.43 6.02
N ALA A 167 -13.48 4.72 6.81
CA ALA A 167 -14.04 5.21 8.06
C ALA A 167 -13.00 5.34 9.19
N MET A 168 -11.93 4.54 9.14
CA MET A 168 -10.96 4.47 10.22
C MET A 168 -10.05 5.70 10.21
N ASN A 169 -10.05 6.44 11.32
CA ASN A 169 -9.16 7.57 11.53
C ASN A 169 -7.79 7.11 12.06
N ALA A 170 -6.85 8.05 12.19
CA ALA A 170 -5.48 7.75 12.63
C ALA A 170 -5.41 7.18 14.06
N GLU A 171 -6.28 7.63 14.96
CA GLU A 171 -6.36 7.12 16.33
C GLU A 171 -6.83 5.66 16.35
N GLY A 172 -7.88 5.33 15.59
CA GLY A 172 -8.37 3.97 15.43
C GLY A 172 -7.32 3.04 14.82
N ALA A 173 -6.56 3.52 13.82
CA ALA A 173 -5.47 2.77 13.22
C ALA A 173 -4.35 2.48 14.24
N ALA A 174 -3.96 3.48 15.04
CA ALA A 174 -2.95 3.30 16.09
C ALA A 174 -3.42 2.35 17.21
N ALA A 175 -4.68 2.47 17.63
CA ALA A 175 -5.28 1.59 18.63
C ALA A 175 -5.36 0.13 18.14
N ALA A 176 -5.76 -0.08 16.88
CA ALA A 176 -5.82 -1.42 16.29
C ALA A 176 -4.42 -2.05 16.15
N LEU A 177 -3.40 -1.26 15.79
CA LEU A 177 -2.00 -1.72 15.81
C LEU A 177 -1.50 -2.01 17.23
N ALA A 178 -1.91 -1.22 18.22
CA ALA A 178 -1.56 -1.43 19.62
C ALA A 178 -2.12 -2.74 20.17
N ALA A 179 -3.30 -3.15 19.71
CA ALA A 179 -3.99 -4.36 20.14
C ALA A 179 -3.38 -5.69 19.62
N LEU A 180 -2.47 -5.65 18.64
CA LEU A 180 -1.79 -6.87 18.17
C LEU A 180 -0.83 -7.42 19.23
N PRO A 181 -0.85 -8.74 19.50
CA PRO A 181 0.05 -9.36 20.46
C PRO A 181 1.49 -9.38 19.93
N ALA A 182 2.46 -9.18 20.83
CA ALA A 182 3.88 -9.30 20.50
C ALA A 182 4.34 -10.76 20.44
N GLY A 183 5.33 -11.04 19.59
CA GLY A 183 6.07 -12.33 19.59
C GLY A 183 5.47 -13.46 18.75
N ARG A 184 4.30 -13.27 18.13
CA ARG A 184 3.70 -14.28 17.22
C ARG A 184 4.07 -14.04 15.76
N ALA A 185 3.79 -12.83 15.29
CA ALA A 185 4.11 -12.38 13.94
C ALA A 185 5.60 -12.04 13.80
N GLN A 186 6.14 -12.24 12.59
CA GLN A 186 7.47 -11.82 12.18
C GLN A 186 7.45 -10.50 11.40
N ALA A 187 6.28 -10.13 10.85
CA ALA A 187 6.03 -8.81 10.27
C ALA A 187 4.54 -8.47 10.41
N VAL A 188 4.22 -7.18 10.43
CA VAL A 188 2.84 -6.70 10.53
C VAL A 188 2.51 -5.78 9.36
N ALA A 189 1.35 -5.98 8.73
CA ALA A 189 0.81 -5.05 7.73
C ALA A 189 -0.50 -4.41 8.17
N MET A 190 -0.53 -3.09 8.08
CA MET A 190 -1.75 -2.28 8.16
C MET A 190 -2.40 -2.20 6.77
N LEU A 191 -3.57 -2.82 6.64
CA LEU A 191 -4.25 -3.03 5.36
C LEU A 191 -5.11 -1.83 4.97
N GLY A 192 -5.26 -1.65 3.66
CA GLY A 192 -6.16 -0.65 3.08
C GLY A 192 -5.44 0.65 2.79
N THR A 193 -5.66 1.16 1.57
CA THR A 193 -5.01 2.37 1.09
C THR A 193 -5.73 3.65 1.51
N GLY A 194 -6.88 3.54 2.19
CA GLY A 194 -7.63 4.67 2.72
C GLY A 194 -7.65 4.77 4.24
N MET A 195 -6.91 3.89 4.93
CA MET A 195 -6.66 4.02 6.37
C MET A 195 -5.38 4.83 6.55
N PRO A 196 -5.37 5.92 7.34
CA PRO A 196 -4.16 6.67 7.64
C PRO A 196 -3.28 5.87 8.61
N THR A 197 -2.05 5.58 8.21
CA THR A 197 -1.15 4.62 8.88
C THR A 197 0.19 5.21 9.30
N LEU A 198 0.65 6.31 8.67
CA LEU A 198 2.00 6.83 8.91
C LEU A 198 2.27 7.21 10.37
N GLY A 199 1.31 7.85 11.04
CA GLY A 199 1.43 8.19 12.45
C GLY A 199 1.52 6.97 13.37
N ALA A 200 0.74 5.92 13.06
CA ALA A 200 0.78 4.67 13.80
C ALA A 200 2.12 3.95 13.62
N ILE A 201 2.67 3.93 12.40
CA ILE A 201 3.99 3.36 12.11
C ILE A 201 5.09 4.14 12.84
N LEU A 202 5.09 5.47 12.82
CA LEU A 202 6.10 6.26 13.56
C LEU A 202 6.01 6.06 15.07
N GLY A 203 4.80 5.96 15.62
CA GLY A 203 4.59 5.76 17.05
C GLY A 203 4.91 4.34 17.52
N LYS A 204 4.74 3.34 16.64
CA LYS A 204 4.99 1.93 16.94
C LYS A 204 5.56 1.22 15.69
N PRO A 205 6.84 1.44 15.36
CA PRO A 205 7.47 0.87 14.17
C PRO A 205 7.65 -0.65 14.25
N PHE A 206 7.58 -1.21 15.47
CA PHE A 206 7.69 -2.64 15.72
C PHE A 206 6.61 -3.12 16.71
N VAL A 207 6.07 -4.32 16.47
CA VAL A 207 5.25 -5.07 17.43
C VAL A 207 6.10 -6.21 17.98
N GLY A 208 6.73 -5.99 19.14
CA GLY A 208 7.86 -6.84 19.56
C GLY A 208 9.04 -6.60 18.62
N GLU A 209 9.52 -7.65 17.96
CA GLU A 209 10.58 -7.56 16.93
C GLU A 209 10.02 -7.44 15.50
N ALA A 210 8.71 -7.60 15.32
CA ALA A 210 8.09 -7.60 14.01
C ALA A 210 7.99 -6.17 13.44
N PRO A 211 8.63 -5.83 12.31
CA PRO A 211 8.48 -4.54 11.67
C PRO A 211 7.03 -4.32 11.21
N VAL A 212 6.55 -3.09 11.38
CA VAL A 212 5.23 -2.65 10.95
C VAL A 212 5.33 -1.90 9.63
N THR A 213 4.58 -2.33 8.64
CA THR A 213 4.37 -1.61 7.38
C THR A 213 2.88 -1.37 7.14
N SER A 214 2.55 -0.57 6.13
CA SER A 214 1.21 -0.47 5.56
C SER A 214 1.22 -0.68 4.05
N CYS A 215 0.04 -0.77 3.45
CA CYS A 215 -0.10 -0.80 1.99
C CYS A 215 0.59 0.38 1.30
N MET A 216 0.43 1.60 1.84
CA MET A 216 1.02 2.80 1.26
C MET A 216 2.51 2.89 1.53
N HIS A 217 2.94 2.56 2.75
CA HIS A 217 4.35 2.52 3.12
C HIS A 217 5.15 1.53 2.27
N ALA A 218 4.65 0.29 2.15
CA ALA A 218 5.30 -0.74 1.34
C ALA A 218 5.30 -0.38 -0.16
N LEU A 219 4.18 0.16 -0.67
CA LEU A 219 4.08 0.56 -2.07
C LEU A 219 5.08 1.65 -2.42
N ALA A 220 5.19 2.68 -1.57
CA ALA A 220 6.16 3.75 -1.78
C ALA A 220 7.60 3.22 -1.73
N TRP A 221 7.95 2.44 -0.71
CA TRP A 221 9.27 1.80 -0.60
C TRP A 221 9.59 1.00 -1.86
N ARG A 222 8.67 0.12 -2.28
CA ARG A 222 8.90 -0.77 -3.41
C ARG A 222 9.05 -0.03 -4.73
N CYS A 223 8.28 1.03 -4.97
CA CYS A 223 8.41 1.91 -6.12
C CYS A 223 9.80 2.56 -6.16
N VAL A 224 10.27 3.11 -5.03
CA VAL A 224 11.61 3.72 -4.94
C VAL A 224 12.69 2.70 -5.25
N ARG A 225 12.62 1.48 -4.68
CA ARG A 225 13.59 0.40 -4.98
C ARG A 225 13.59 0.03 -6.47
N ALA A 226 12.40 -0.12 -7.06
CA ALA A 226 12.25 -0.50 -8.48
C ALA A 226 12.87 0.54 -9.43
N MET A 227 12.49 1.81 -9.29
CA MET A 227 12.93 2.89 -10.18
C MET A 227 14.43 3.14 -10.06
N THR A 228 14.96 3.09 -8.83
CA THR A 228 16.39 3.30 -8.58
C THR A 228 17.24 2.07 -8.88
N LYS A 229 16.61 0.94 -9.26
CA LYS A 229 17.25 -0.36 -9.51
C LYS A 229 18.09 -0.84 -8.32
N GLN A 230 17.64 -0.53 -7.11
CA GLN A 230 18.31 -0.95 -5.88
C GLN A 230 17.58 -2.14 -5.26
N PRO A 231 18.27 -3.05 -4.55
CA PRO A 231 17.67 -4.27 -4.00
C PRO A 231 16.54 -3.97 -3.01
N ALA A 232 15.41 -4.68 -3.09
CA ALA A 232 14.35 -4.62 -2.08
C ALA A 232 14.65 -5.64 -0.96
N ASP A 233 15.44 -5.23 0.03
CA ASP A 233 15.99 -6.08 1.09
C ASP A 233 15.57 -5.62 2.51
N ALA A 234 15.90 -6.44 3.52
CA ALA A 234 15.59 -6.17 4.93
C ALA A 234 16.11 -4.80 5.38
N ALA A 235 17.36 -4.45 5.04
CA ALA A 235 17.97 -3.20 5.47
C ALA A 235 17.18 -1.99 4.94
N SER A 236 16.90 -1.98 3.64
CA SER A 236 16.15 -0.89 3.01
C SER A 236 14.71 -0.78 3.54
N LEU A 237 14.04 -1.89 3.86
CA LEU A 237 12.71 -1.84 4.47
C LEU A 237 12.77 -1.32 5.91
N LEU A 238 13.74 -1.79 6.71
CA LEU A 238 13.87 -1.38 8.11
C LEU A 238 14.21 0.11 8.25
N ASP A 239 14.97 0.67 7.32
CA ASP A 239 15.22 2.12 7.27
C ASP A 239 13.93 2.91 7.02
N TRP A 240 13.04 2.38 6.16
CA TRP A 240 11.71 2.94 5.96
C TRP A 240 10.83 2.79 7.19
N VAL A 241 10.81 1.61 7.82
CA VAL A 241 10.01 1.33 9.03
C VAL A 241 10.38 2.28 10.18
N ARG A 242 11.67 2.61 10.35
CA ARG A 242 12.12 3.59 11.36
C ARG A 242 11.67 5.01 11.08
N GLY A 243 11.34 5.32 9.83
CA GLY A 243 10.80 6.63 9.43
C GLY A 243 11.75 7.79 9.61
N GLU A 244 13.06 7.58 9.58
CA GLU A 244 14.05 8.65 9.79
C GLU A 244 13.94 9.75 8.73
N ASP A 245 13.74 9.37 7.46
CA ASP A 245 13.60 10.31 6.34
C ASP A 245 12.17 10.87 6.22
N TRP A 246 11.18 10.02 5.93
CA TRP A 246 9.80 10.46 5.71
C TRP A 246 9.12 10.96 6.99
N GLY A 247 9.56 10.53 8.18
CA GLY A 247 9.00 10.97 9.45
C GLY A 247 9.23 12.45 9.73
N LYS A 248 10.31 13.04 9.19
CA LYS A 248 10.51 14.49 9.22
C LYS A 248 9.42 15.22 8.41
N ARG A 249 9.18 14.76 7.18
CA ARG A 249 8.12 15.32 6.31
C ARG A 249 6.73 15.14 6.91
N TYR A 250 6.49 13.99 7.55
CA TYR A 250 5.24 13.75 8.28
C TYR A 250 5.01 14.78 9.39
N ARG A 251 6.00 14.99 10.26
CA ARG A 251 5.93 15.97 11.36
C ARG A 251 5.72 17.40 10.85
N GLU A 252 6.50 17.81 9.84
CA GLU A 252 6.35 19.12 9.19
C GLU A 252 4.95 19.33 8.60
N ARG A 253 4.40 18.30 7.94
CA ARG A 253 3.07 18.36 7.31
C ARG A 253 1.93 18.50 8.32
N LEU A 254 2.06 17.86 9.49
CA LEU A 254 1.04 17.88 10.54
C LEU A 254 1.28 18.93 11.63
N GLY A 255 2.40 19.66 11.58
CA GLY A 255 2.75 20.66 12.59
C GLY A 255 3.11 20.06 13.95
N ALA A 256 3.71 18.87 13.95
CA ALA A 256 4.08 18.09 15.14
C ALA A 256 5.60 18.09 15.42
#